data_AF-A0A0P0SF29-F1
#
_entry.id   AF-A0A0P0SF29-F1
#
_cell.length_a   1.000
_cell.length_b   1.000
_cell.length_c   1.000
_cell.angle_alpha   90.00
_cell.angle_beta   90.00
_cell.angle_gamma   90.00
#
_symmetry.space_group_name_H-M   'P 1'
#
loop_
_entity.id
_entity.type
_entity.pdbx_description
1 polymer ?
#
loop_
_entity_poly.entity_id
_entity_poly.type
_entity_poly.pdbx_seq_one_letter_code
_entity_poly.pdbx_strand_id
1 'polypeptide(L)'
;MTDEVFAVHTARQGSVGAVEVVFRCEQEARRYAADRSCDHRVLSASVTSFKVGVLGTRWPVCWFQLGEEQDIKFDRPGMFGR
;
A
#
# COMPACT_ATOMS: atom_id res chain seq x y z
N MET A 1 22.54 -4.28 -8.82
CA MET A 1 21.52 -4.70 -7.84
C MET A 1 20.24 -3.97 -8.16
N THR A 2 19.12 -4.68 -8.30
CA THR A 2 17.81 -4.04 -8.37
C THR A 2 17.30 -3.88 -6.95
N ASP A 3 17.31 -2.64 -6.45
CA ASP A 3 16.84 -2.33 -5.10
C ASP A 3 15.32 -2.54 -5.05
N GLU A 4 14.88 -3.37 -4.11
CA GLU A 4 13.48 -3.45 -3.72
C GLU A 4 13.13 -2.19 -2.92
N VAL A 5 11.99 -1.59 -3.26
CA VAL A 5 11.50 -0.37 -2.61
C VAL A 5 10.03 -0.53 -2.25
N PHE A 6 9.59 0.24 -1.27
CA PHE A 6 8.26 0.19 -0.69
C PHE A 6 7.56 1.53 -0.93
N ALA A 7 6.51 1.54 -1.74
CA ALA A 7 5.71 2.72 -1.99
C ALA A 7 4.48 2.74 -1.08
N VAL A 8 4.24 3.88 -0.44
CA VAL A 8 3.03 4.15 0.32
C VAL A 8 2.04 4.90 -0.56
N HIS A 9 0.82 4.40 -0.62
CA HIS A 9 -0.29 4.99 -1.37
C HIS A 9 -1.36 5.46 -0.39
N THR A 10 -2.03 6.58 -0.67
CA THR A 10 -3.21 7.00 0.10
C THR A 10 -4.45 7.06 -0.78
N ALA A 11 -5.58 6.74 -0.16
CA ALA A 11 -6.90 7.05 -0.67
C ALA A 11 -7.46 8.22 0.14
N ARG A 12 -8.01 9.22 -0.54
CA ARG A 12 -8.64 10.42 0.03
C ARG A 12 -10.01 10.61 -0.61
N GLN A 13 -10.89 11.40 -0.01
CA GLN A 13 -12.13 11.78 -0.70
C GLN A 13 -11.80 12.48 -2.03
N GLY A 14 -12.36 11.99 -3.13
CA GLY A 14 -12.12 12.54 -4.47
C GLY A 14 -10.75 12.21 -5.08
N SER A 15 -9.89 11.41 -4.42
CA SER A 15 -8.59 11.00 -4.95
C SER A 15 -8.28 9.55 -4.54
N VAL A 16 -8.09 8.67 -5.52
CA VAL A 16 -7.80 7.25 -5.26
C VAL A 16 -6.37 6.94 -5.69
N GLY A 17 -5.57 6.37 -4.78
CA GLY A 17 -4.32 5.70 -5.12
C GLY A 17 -3.14 6.61 -5.46
N ALA A 18 -3.04 7.79 -4.84
CA ALA A 18 -1.87 8.64 -4.99
C ALA A 18 -0.68 8.05 -4.20
N VAL A 19 0.48 7.91 -4.85
CA VAL A 19 1.74 7.57 -4.18
C VAL A 19 2.21 8.78 -3.39
N GLU A 20 2.43 8.61 -2.09
CA GLU A 20 2.95 9.67 -1.22
C GLU A 20 4.47 9.66 -1.19
N VAL A 21 5.06 8.51 -0.83
CA VAL A 21 6.49 8.37 -0.49
C VAL A 21 6.98 6.97 -0.83
N VAL A 22 8.27 6.87 -1.18
CA VAL A 22 8.98 5.61 -1.42
C VAL A 22 10.08 5.43 -0.38
N PHE A 23 10.12 4.25 0.23
CA PHE A 23 11.09 3.85 1.25
C PHE A 23 11.96 2.70 0.76
N ARG A 24 13.16 2.57 1.34
CA ARG A 24 14.02 1.39 1.16
C ARG A 24 13.84 0.33 2.25
N CYS A 25 13.16 0.67 3.34
CA CYS A 25 12.90 -0.21 4.47
C CYS A 25 11.39 -0.46 4.60
N GLU A 26 10.99 -1.73 4.64
CA GLU A 26 9.58 -2.13 4.79
C GLU A 26 8.97 -1.60 6.09
N GLN A 27 9.71 -1.73 7.19
CA GLN A 27 9.21 -1.37 8.52
C GLN A 27 8.94 0.14 8.62
N GLU A 28 9.77 0.97 8.01
CA GLU A 28 9.55 2.42 7.94
C GLU A 28 8.32 2.76 7.10
N ALA A 29 8.15 2.10 5.94
CA ALA A 29 6.98 2.27 5.10
C ALA A 29 5.68 1.88 5.82
N ARG A 30 5.69 0.75 6.54
CA ARG A 30 4.55 0.29 7.35
C ARG A 30 4.19 1.29 8.45
N ARG A 31 5.18 1.75 9.22
CA ARG A 31 4.96 2.75 10.28
C ARG A 31 4.40 4.06 9.72
N TYR A 32 4.97 4.54 8.61
CA TYR A 32 4.47 5.74 7.95
C TYR A 32 3.04 5.57 7.41
N ALA A 33 2.72 4.42 6.81
CA ALA A 33 1.38 4.14 6.33
C ALA A 33 0.35 4.07 7.47
N ALA A 34 0.67 3.42 8.59
CA ALA A 34 -0.18 3.37 9.77
C ALA A 34 -0.47 4.78 10.30
N ASP A 35 0.57 5.60 10.54
CA ASP A 35 0.43 6.99 10.97
C ASP A 35 -0.39 7.84 9.98
N ARG A 36 -0.10 7.70 8.68
CA ARG A 36 -0.79 8.44 7.63
C ARG A 36 -2.28 8.09 7.56
N SER A 37 -2.65 6.85 7.86
CA SER A 37 -4.04 6.40 7.89
C SER A 37 -4.88 6.98 9.04
N CYS A 38 -4.24 7.63 10.02
CA CYS A 38 -4.92 8.36 11.10
C CYS A 38 -5.28 9.81 10.73
N ASP A 39 -4.76 10.33 9.62
CA ASP A 39 -5.13 11.67 9.16
C ASP A 39 -6.58 11.70 8.69
N HIS A 40 -7.36 12.66 9.20
CA HIS A 40 -8.79 12.79 8.92
C HIS A 40 -9.15 12.95 7.42
N ARG A 41 -8.18 13.30 6.56
CA ARG A 41 -8.34 13.45 5.09
C ARG A 41 -8.03 12.17 4.33
N VAL A 42 -7.39 11.21 5.00
CA VAL A 42 -6.97 9.93 4.45
C VAL A 42 -7.99 8.88 4.85
N LEU A 43 -8.61 8.26 3.86
CA LEU A 43 -9.55 7.15 4.07
C LEU A 43 -8.81 5.85 4.36
N SER A 44 -7.65 5.67 3.74
CA SER A 44 -6.74 4.56 4.02
C SER A 44 -5.35 4.79 3.42
N ALA A 45 -4.38 4.02 3.91
CA ALA A 45 -3.02 3.97 3.36
C ALA A 45 -2.60 2.52 3.09
N SER A 46 -1.93 2.26 1.98
CA SER A 46 -1.42 0.93 1.64
C SER A 46 0.04 0.96 1.26
N VAL A 47 0.72 -0.16 1.43
CA VAL A 47 2.12 -0.33 1.04
C VAL A 47 2.22 -1.39 -0.05
N THR A 48 2.99 -1.10 -1.09
CA THR A 48 3.39 -2.08 -2.09
C THR A 48 4.90 -2.14 -2.21
N SER A 49 5.49 -3.32 -2.33
CA SER A 49 6.89 -3.48 -2.73
C SER A 49 7.02 -3.64 -4.24
N PHE A 50 8.15 -3.23 -4.82
CA PHE A 50 8.53 -3.56 -6.20
C PHE A 50 10.03 -3.39 -6.41
N LYS A 51 10.57 -4.00 -7.48
CA LYS A 51 11.96 -3.82 -7.89
C LYS A 51 12.07 -2.70 -8.91
N VAL A 52 12.93 -1.71 -8.64
CA VAL A 52 13.13 -0.57 -9.55
C VAL A 52 13.61 -1.07 -10.92
N GLY A 53 12.98 -0.60 -11.98
CA GLY A 53 13.32 -0.98 -13.37
C GLY A 53 12.82 -2.36 -13.80
N VAL A 54 12.06 -3.08 -12.97
CA VAL A 54 11.51 -4.41 -13.31
C VAL A 54 9.99 -4.38 -13.34
N LEU A 55 9.43 -4.46 -14.55
CA LEU A 55 7.99 -4.49 -14.77
C LEU A 55 7.33 -5.72 -14.12
N GLY A 56 6.10 -5.55 -13.65
CA GLY A 56 5.29 -6.66 -13.11
C GLY A 56 5.71 -7.17 -11.73
N THR A 57 6.61 -6.48 -11.03
CA THR A 57 7.11 -6.92 -9.70
C THR A 57 6.39 -6.28 -8.52
N ARG A 58 5.31 -5.54 -8.76
CA ARG A 58 4.60 -4.84 -7.68
C ARG A 58 3.75 -5.82 -6.88
N TRP A 59 3.98 -5.88 -5.57
CA TRP A 59 3.25 -6.74 -4.64
C TRP A 59 2.68 -5.93 -3.47
N PRO A 60 1.44 -6.22 -3.04
CA PRO A 60 0.86 -5.61 -1.84
C PRO A 60 1.55 -6.16 -0.58
N VAL A 61 1.80 -5.28 0.39
CA VAL A 61 2.50 -5.62 1.65
C VAL A 61 1.57 -5.51 2.84
N CYS A 62 0.83 -4.40 2.95
CA CYS A 62 -0.12 -4.15 4.03
C CYS A 62 -1.09 -3.03 3.64
N TRP A 63 -2.17 -2.92 4.38
CA TRP A 63 -3.20 -1.89 4.24
C TRP A 63 -3.65 -1.44 5.62
N PHE A 64 -3.80 -0.14 5.82
CA PHE A 64 -4.16 0.47 7.10
C PHE A 64 -5.38 1.38 6.94
N GLN A 65 -6.23 1.36 7.97
CA GLN A 65 -7.34 2.28 8.15
C GLN A 65 -7.38 2.69 9.63
N LEU A 66 -7.36 4.00 9.90
CA LEU A 66 -7.39 4.55 11.27
C LEU A 66 -6.28 3.97 12.18
N GLY A 67 -5.08 3.74 11.63
CA GLY A 67 -3.93 3.20 12.35
C GLY A 67 -3.90 1.67 12.43
N GLU A 68 -5.00 0.99 12.11
CA GLU A 68 -5.13 -0.46 12.26
C GLU A 68 -4.85 -1.19 10.94
N GLU A 69 -4.01 -2.22 10.99
CA GLU A 69 -3.74 -3.09 9.85
C GLU A 69 -4.98 -3.90 9.52
N GLN A 70 -5.36 -3.89 8.25
CA GLN A 70 -6.52 -4.57 7.73
C GLN A 70 -6.09 -5.87 7.05
N ASP A 71 -6.93 -6.90 7.14
CA ASP A 71 -6.73 -8.13 6.38
C ASP A 71 -6.65 -7.81 4.88
N ILE A 72 -5.56 -8.23 4.24
CA ILE A 72 -5.41 -8.15 2.79
C ILE A 72 -6.31 -9.22 2.16
N LYS A 73 -7.60 -8.90 1.99
CA LYS A 73 -8.57 -9.78 1.34
C LYS A 73 -8.57 -9.50 -0.16
N PHE A 74 -7.93 -10.38 -0.92
CA PHE A 74 -8.12 -10.45 -2.37
C PHE A 74 -9.07 -11.58 -2.71
N ASP A 75 -10.34 -11.26 -2.94
CA ASP A 75 -11.10 -12.07 -3.88
C ASP A 75 -10.66 -11.65 -5.27
N ARG A 76 -9.99 -12.55 -6.00
CA ARG A 76 -9.72 -12.32 -7.42
C ARG A 76 -11.06 -12.06 -8.11
N PRO A 77 -11.24 -10.92 -8.82
CA PRO A 77 -12.39 -10.76 -9.70
C PRO A 77 -12.39 -11.90 -10.71
N GLY A 78 -13.40 -12.78 -10.64
CA GLY A 78 -13.56 -13.93 -11.55
C GLY A 78 -13.47 -15.33 -10.94
N MET A 79 -13.33 -15.49 -9.61
CA MET A 79 -13.39 -16.82 -8.95
C MET A 79 -14.78 -17.18 -8.37
N PHE A 80 -15.87 -16.59 -8.89
CA PHE A 80 -17.22 -17.13 -8.70
C PHE A 80 -17.54 -18.08 -9.85
N GLY A 81 -17.04 -19.31 -9.72
CA GLY A 81 -17.34 -20.42 -10.59
C GLY A 81 -17.38 -21.70 -9.78
N ARG A 82 -18.46 -21.89 -9.01
CA ARG A 82 -19.00 -23.19 -8.62
C ARG A 82 -20.52 -23.09 -8.54
#